data_AF-A0A066Z7L9-F1
#
_entry.id   AF-A0A066Z7L9-F1
#
_cell.length_a   1.000
_cell.length_b   1.000
_cell.length_c   1.000
_cell.angle_alpha   90.00
_cell.angle_beta   90.00
_cell.angle_gamma   90.00
#
_symmetry.space_group_name_H-M   'P 1'
#
loop_
_entity.id
_entity.type
_entity.pdbx_description
1 polymer ?
#
loop_
_entity_poly.entity_id
_entity_poly.type
_entity_poly.pdbx_seq_one_letter_code
_entity_poly.pdbx_strand_id
1 'polypeptide(L)'
;MIDFIAGPNLSLCELLAATGAVTLVAARWLPAAARPYAAVAASALLAVSTAVLAVTGIRWQLLPVLAGAALALPFALSPALRPLLGRLPGRRLGRRPGEVRRVQPAVLPRPRGGRVRRWLAVAGSAGCLALIATGPVAAWAFPVPQFPEPSGPFAVGTRVVQWTDAARPETFTPDPDDRRTVVVQLWYPARPVPSGAPRARYLGRTEQEARTVRDALAGTAGLPGFLLDGATRARSRAVCDAPVADGGGRFPLVLFSPGSGGVRTQNTAWAEELASHGYAVAALDHPYDSAAVVLDDGRTIRSATASTGDRDADEVLAADWTAIRAADLGFVLDRLEGLDRGEYPGDPLTGRLDTGRTAVAGHSMGGAAALQAARHDARFAAALDLDGFPHGP
;
A
#
# COMPACT_ATOMS: atom_id res chain seq x y z
N MET A 1 -7.67 -14.28 -0.72
CA MET A 1 -8.22 -13.48 0.40
C MET A 1 -7.04 -12.87 1.14
N ILE A 2 -6.89 -11.54 1.14
CA ILE A 2 -5.75 -10.89 1.78
C ILE A 2 -6.19 -10.44 3.17
N ASP A 3 -5.79 -11.19 4.20
CA ASP A 3 -6.09 -10.85 5.59
C ASP A 3 -5.17 -9.72 6.06
N PHE A 4 -5.55 -8.48 5.73
CA PHE A 4 -4.97 -7.29 6.36
C PHE A 4 -5.79 -6.91 7.58
N ILE A 5 -5.12 -6.38 8.60
CA ILE A 5 -5.82 -5.76 9.74
C ILE A 5 -6.52 -4.50 9.23
N ALA A 6 -7.85 -4.57 9.08
CA ALA A 6 -8.67 -3.50 8.58
C ALA A 6 -8.77 -2.35 9.58
N GLY A 7 -8.60 -1.13 9.09
CA GLY A 7 -8.75 0.10 9.87
C GLY A 7 -8.12 1.29 9.15
N PRO A 8 -8.57 2.53 9.43
CA PRO A 8 -7.99 3.71 8.81
C PRO A 8 -6.50 3.91 9.16
N ASN A 9 -6.02 3.25 10.23
CA ASN A 9 -4.63 3.23 10.69
C ASN A 9 -3.99 4.63 10.60
N LEU A 10 -4.71 5.62 11.13
CA LEU A 10 -4.21 6.98 11.27
C LEU A 10 -3.20 6.99 12.42
N SER A 11 -2.00 7.49 12.16
CA SER A 11 -1.05 7.78 13.23
C SER A 11 -1.62 8.85 14.16
N LEU A 12 -1.08 8.95 15.37
CA LEU A 12 -1.48 9.98 16.32
C LEU A 12 -1.41 11.39 15.72
N CYS A 13 -0.38 11.70 14.93
CA CYS A 13 -0.24 13.00 14.28
C CYS A 13 -1.36 13.27 13.25
N GLU A 14 -1.81 12.24 12.53
CA GLU A 14 -2.87 12.38 11.54
C GLU A 14 -4.24 12.55 12.21
N LEU A 15 -4.48 11.84 13.32
CA LEU A 15 -5.67 12.02 14.16
C LEU A 15 -5.72 13.43 14.76
N LEU A 16 -4.59 13.93 15.25
CA LEU A 16 -4.48 15.29 15.79
C LEU A 16 -4.68 16.35 14.70
N ALA A 17 -4.14 16.14 13.50
CA ALA A 17 -4.37 17.03 12.36
C ALA A 17 -5.85 17.07 11.96
N ALA A 18 -6.51 15.91 11.85
CA ALA A 18 -7.94 15.82 11.54
C ALA A 18 -8.81 16.48 12.63
N THR A 19 -8.50 16.21 13.90
CA THR A 19 -9.20 16.80 15.05
C THR A 19 -9.01 18.31 15.10
N GLY A 20 -7.79 18.79 14.85
CA GLY A 20 -7.48 20.21 14.73
C GLY A 20 -8.26 20.88 13.60
N ALA A 21 -8.32 20.26 12.42
CA ALA A 21 -9.10 20.74 11.28
C ALA A 21 -10.60 20.85 11.60
N VAL A 22 -11.20 19.80 12.19
CA VAL A 22 -12.61 19.81 12.59
C VAL A 22 -12.87 20.90 13.64
N THR A 23 -12.01 21.00 14.65
CA THR A 23 -12.12 22.01 15.71
C THR A 23 -12.03 23.43 15.14
N LEU A 24 -11.17 23.65 14.15
CA LEU A 24 -11.02 24.93 13.47
C LEU A 24 -12.30 25.35 12.75
N VAL A 25 -12.98 24.42 12.06
CA VAL A 25 -14.29 24.69 11.43
C VAL A 25 -15.36 24.94 12.49
N ALA A 26 -15.39 24.13 13.55
CA ALA A 26 -16.37 24.22 14.63
C ALA A 26 -16.23 25.51 15.47
N ALA A 27 -15.00 26.06 15.60
CA ALA A 27 -14.72 27.25 16.41
C ALA A 27 -15.61 28.45 16.05
N ARG A 28 -15.99 28.58 14.78
CA ARG A 28 -16.92 29.63 14.31
C ARG A 28 -18.27 29.60 15.03
N TRP A 29 -18.74 28.41 15.41
CA TRP A 29 -20.04 28.18 16.04
C TRP A 29 -19.99 28.19 17.57
N LEU A 30 -18.79 28.25 18.15
CA LEU A 30 -18.61 28.38 19.60
C LEU A 30 -19.04 29.78 20.12
N PRO A 31 -19.37 29.87 21.42
CA PRO A 31 -19.58 31.15 22.10
C PRO A 31 -18.41 32.11 21.89
N ALA A 32 -18.70 33.42 21.83
CA ALA A 32 -17.71 34.44 21.51
C ALA A 32 -16.49 34.43 22.45
N ALA A 33 -16.68 34.07 23.73
CA ALA A 33 -15.62 33.95 24.71
C ALA A 33 -14.66 32.77 24.43
N ALA A 34 -15.16 31.65 23.91
CA ALA A 34 -14.37 30.44 23.66
C ALA A 34 -13.75 30.40 22.25
N ARG A 35 -14.38 31.08 21.28
CA ARG A 35 -13.97 31.09 19.86
C ARG A 35 -12.48 31.39 19.62
N PRO A 36 -11.87 32.47 20.17
CA PRO A 36 -10.47 32.77 19.86
C PRO A 36 -9.52 31.72 20.43
N TYR A 37 -9.78 31.22 21.64
CA TYR A 37 -8.95 30.18 22.26
C TYR A 37 -9.02 28.87 21.47
N ALA A 38 -10.22 28.44 21.09
CA ALA A 38 -10.41 27.24 20.27
C ALA A 38 -9.74 27.37 18.90
N ALA A 39 -9.87 28.52 18.22
CA ALA A 39 -9.26 28.75 16.92
C ALA A 39 -7.73 28.75 16.99
N VAL A 40 -7.13 29.39 18.02
CA VAL A 40 -5.68 29.41 18.23
C VAL A 40 -5.15 28.03 18.58
N ALA A 41 -5.78 27.32 19.52
CA ALA A 41 -5.38 25.98 19.92
C ALA A 41 -5.46 24.99 18.74
N ALA A 42 -6.56 25.03 17.98
CA ALA A 42 -6.73 24.19 16.80
C ALA A 42 -5.69 24.49 15.70
N SER A 43 -5.38 25.77 15.48
CA SER A 43 -4.36 26.18 14.51
C SER A 43 -2.96 25.75 14.94
N ALA A 44 -2.63 25.88 16.23
CA ALA A 44 -1.36 25.43 16.79
C ALA A 44 -1.21 23.91 16.69
N LEU A 45 -2.26 23.15 17.06
CA LEU A 45 -2.28 21.71 16.94
C LEU A 45 -2.07 21.27 15.50
N LEU A 46 -2.84 21.84 14.56
CA LEU A 46 -2.71 21.54 13.14
C LEU A 46 -1.32 21.88 12.61
N ALA A 47 -0.74 23.02 12.98
CA ALA A 47 0.59 23.43 12.54
C ALA A 47 1.67 22.45 13.03
N VAL A 48 1.64 22.08 14.31
CA VAL A 48 2.60 21.12 14.89
C VAL A 48 2.44 19.74 14.25
N SER A 49 1.21 19.23 14.14
CA SER A 49 0.96 17.93 13.50
C SER A 49 1.39 17.93 12.04
N THR A 50 1.10 18.99 11.29
CA THR A 50 1.50 19.10 9.87
C THR A 50 3.00 19.23 9.73
N ALA A 51 3.69 19.94 10.63
CA ALA A 51 5.16 20.02 10.62
C ALA A 51 5.82 18.66 10.85
N VAL A 52 5.31 17.88 11.82
CA VAL A 52 5.79 16.50 12.05
C VAL A 52 5.51 15.61 10.83
N LEU A 53 4.33 15.74 10.23
CA LEU A 53 3.96 14.98 9.03
C LEU A 53 4.78 15.38 7.80
N ALA A 54 5.19 16.65 7.68
CA ALA A 54 6.07 17.10 6.60
C ALA A 54 7.46 16.45 6.68
N VAL A 55 7.94 16.14 7.89
CA VAL A 55 9.21 15.45 8.11
C VAL A 55 9.07 13.92 7.96
N THR A 56 7.97 13.35 8.46
CA THR A 56 7.75 11.88 8.47
C THR A 56 7.09 11.34 7.20
N GLY A 57 6.58 12.23 6.35
CA GLY A 57 5.92 11.92 5.08
C GLY A 57 4.40 12.07 5.15
N ILE A 58 3.87 13.08 4.45
CA ILE A 58 2.42 13.30 4.33
C ILE A 58 1.85 12.26 3.36
N ARG A 59 0.83 11.52 3.81
CA ARG A 59 0.04 10.65 2.92
C ARG A 59 -0.99 11.48 2.17
N TRP A 60 -1.29 11.11 0.92
CA TRP A 60 -2.23 11.86 0.08
C TRP A 60 -3.63 11.95 0.70
N GLN A 61 -4.02 10.97 1.53
CA GLN A 61 -5.28 10.94 2.27
C GLN A 61 -5.43 12.12 3.24
N LEU A 62 -4.33 12.79 3.63
CA LEU A 62 -4.40 13.99 4.47
C LEU A 62 -4.53 15.30 3.69
N LEU A 63 -4.32 15.29 2.37
CA LEU A 63 -4.44 16.52 1.57
C LEU A 63 -5.84 17.16 1.67
N PRO A 64 -6.96 16.42 1.65
CA PRO A 64 -8.28 17.01 1.84
C PRO A 64 -8.48 17.60 3.25
N VAL A 65 -7.90 16.97 4.28
CA VAL A 65 -7.95 17.47 5.68
C VAL A 65 -7.24 18.83 5.78
N LEU A 66 -6.03 18.91 5.23
CA LEU A 66 -5.23 20.14 5.21
C LEU A 66 -5.90 21.24 4.38
N ALA A 67 -6.48 20.88 3.23
CA ALA A 67 -7.22 21.82 2.39
C ALA A 67 -8.47 22.37 3.11
N GLY A 68 -9.27 21.51 3.74
CA GLY A 68 -10.45 21.94 4.50
C GLY A 68 -10.10 22.83 5.68
N ALA A 69 -8.98 22.55 6.36
CA ALA A 69 -8.48 23.41 7.42
C ALA A 69 -7.99 24.77 6.90
N ALA A 70 -7.25 24.79 5.79
CA ALA A 70 -6.77 26.02 5.15
C ALA A 70 -7.94 26.92 4.72
N LEU A 71 -9.02 26.35 4.19
CA LEU A 71 -10.25 27.08 3.86
C LEU A 71 -10.94 27.66 5.10
N ALA A 72 -10.90 26.96 6.23
CA ALA A 72 -11.53 27.40 7.49
C ALA A 72 -10.73 28.49 8.23
N LEU A 73 -9.40 28.49 8.07
CA LEU A 73 -8.46 29.31 8.86
C LEU A 73 -8.77 30.82 8.84
N PRO A 74 -9.03 31.48 7.70
CA PRO A 74 -9.33 32.92 7.67
C PRO A 74 -10.61 33.26 8.43
N PHE A 75 -11.61 32.38 8.37
CA PHE A 75 -12.90 32.59 9.03
C PHE A 75 -12.83 32.37 10.54
N ALA A 76 -11.98 31.44 10.98
CA ALA A 76 -11.76 31.15 12.40
C ALA A 76 -10.90 32.23 13.09
N LEU A 77 -9.88 32.76 12.40
CA LEU A 77 -8.94 33.74 12.98
C LEU A 77 -9.33 35.21 12.77
N SER A 78 -10.19 35.53 11.80
CA SER A 78 -10.64 36.91 11.57
C SER A 78 -11.21 37.64 12.82
N PRO A 79 -11.92 36.99 13.76
CA PRO A 79 -12.38 37.65 14.99
C PRO A 79 -11.25 37.91 15.98
N ALA A 80 -10.22 37.06 16.00
CA ALA A 80 -9.07 37.17 16.90
C ALA A 80 -8.03 38.21 16.40
N LEU A 81 -7.96 38.44 15.09
CA LEU A 81 -7.03 39.41 14.47
C LEU A 81 -7.57 40.84 14.41
N ARG A 82 -8.89 41.04 14.52
CA ARG A 82 -9.54 42.37 14.50
C ARG A 82 -9.03 43.35 15.59
N PRO A 83 -8.82 42.94 16.85
CA PRO A 83 -8.25 43.82 17.88
C PRO A 83 -6.79 44.22 17.62
N LEU A 84 -6.03 43.37 16.89
CA LEU A 84 -4.61 43.60 16.56
C LEU A 84 -4.45 44.56 15.38
N LEU A 85 -5.26 44.39 14.32
CA LEU A 85 -5.25 45.27 13.14
C LEU A 85 -5.90 46.64 13.42
N GLY A 86 -6.84 46.72 14.36
CA GLY A 86 -7.46 47.98 14.80
C GLY A 86 -6.55 48.89 15.63
N ARG A 87 -5.31 48.46 15.94
CA ARG A 87 -4.30 49.24 16.68
C ARG A 87 -3.23 49.89 15.79
N LEU A 88 -3.33 49.80 14.46
CA LEU A 88 -2.47 50.57 13.55
C LEU A 88 -2.80 52.08 13.70
N PRO A 89 -1.81 52.95 13.98
CA PRO A 89 -2.05 54.36 14.23
C PRO A 89 -2.35 55.11 12.92
N GLY A 90 -3.60 55.03 12.47
CA GLY A 90 -4.13 55.76 11.32
C GLY A 90 -4.87 57.03 11.73
N ARG A 91 -4.18 58.17 11.68
CA ARG A 91 -4.69 59.56 11.58
C ARG A 91 -5.91 59.93 12.45
N ARG A 92 -5.65 60.41 13.67
CA ARG A 92 -6.56 61.35 14.35
C ARG A 92 -6.47 62.70 13.62
N LEU A 93 -7.43 62.99 12.74
CA LEU A 93 -7.66 64.38 12.31
C LEU A 93 -8.22 65.17 13.50
N GLY A 94 -7.60 66.32 13.77
CA GLY A 94 -7.83 67.15 14.94
C GLY A 94 -9.27 67.63 15.08
N ARG A 95 -9.80 67.54 16.31
CA ARG A 95 -11.03 68.22 16.72
C ARG A 95 -10.65 69.53 17.40
N ARG A 96 -11.08 70.66 16.84
CA ARG A 96 -11.14 71.94 17.55
C ARG A 96 -12.31 71.93 18.55
N PRO A 97 -12.18 72.58 19.72
CA PRO A 97 -13.24 72.59 20.74
C PRO A 97 -14.23 73.73 20.47
N GLY A 98 -15.53 73.42 20.55
CA GLY A 98 -16.59 74.42 20.62
C GLY A 98 -17.69 74.26 19.57
N GLU A 99 -18.62 73.34 19.82
CA GLU A 99 -20.02 73.48 19.37
C GLU A 99 -20.88 72.38 20.02
N VAL A 100 -21.78 72.77 20.94
CA VAL A 100 -22.79 71.89 21.52
C VAL A 100 -23.97 71.87 20.56
N ARG A 101 -24.04 70.86 19.70
CA ARG A 101 -25.22 70.59 18.88
C ARG A 101 -25.87 69.29 19.35
N ARG A 102 -27.06 69.39 19.95
CA ARG A 102 -27.96 68.26 20.20
C ARG A 102 -28.25 67.58 18.87
N VAL A 103 -27.84 66.32 18.73
CA VAL A 103 -28.21 65.45 17.60
C VAL A 103 -29.12 64.37 18.16
N GLN A 104 -30.36 64.32 17.67
CA GLN A 104 -31.31 63.23 17.88
C GLN A 104 -30.70 61.91 17.36
N PRO A 105 -30.89 60.77 18.02
CA PRO A 105 -30.39 59.51 17.50
C PRO A 105 -31.20 59.08 16.28
N ALA A 106 -30.64 59.28 15.09
CA ALA A 106 -31.13 58.66 13.87
C ALA A 106 -30.98 57.13 14.02
N VAL A 107 -32.10 56.43 14.13
CA VAL A 107 -32.16 54.96 14.08
C VAL A 107 -31.83 54.54 12.65
N LEU A 108 -30.56 54.22 12.40
CA LEU A 108 -30.14 53.56 11.17
C LEU A 108 -30.84 52.19 11.07
N PRO A 109 -31.46 51.83 9.93
CA PRO A 109 -32.06 50.53 9.76
C PRO A 109 -30.97 49.45 9.81
N ARG A 110 -31.11 48.50 10.75
CA ARG A 110 -30.24 47.32 10.82
C ARG A 110 -30.35 46.53 9.50
N PRO A 111 -29.23 46.21 8.83
CA PRO A 111 -29.29 45.54 7.54
C PRO A 111 -29.90 44.13 7.70
N ARG A 112 -30.94 43.83 6.92
CA ARG A 112 -31.63 42.54 6.83
C ARG A 112 -30.75 41.37 6.31
N GLY A 113 -29.46 41.60 6.06
CA GLY A 113 -28.50 40.64 5.51
C GLY A 113 -28.02 39.53 6.45
N GLY A 114 -28.53 39.44 7.69
CA GLY A 114 -28.07 38.46 8.68
C GLY A 114 -28.41 37.00 8.36
N ARG A 115 -29.56 36.72 7.73
CA ARG A 115 -30.03 35.35 7.45
C ARG A 115 -29.30 34.70 6.27
N VAL A 116 -29.16 35.41 5.15
CA VAL A 116 -28.42 34.92 3.96
C VAL A 116 -26.94 34.64 4.32
N ARG A 117 -26.33 35.52 5.12
CA ARG A 117 -24.94 35.35 5.60
C ARG A 117 -24.76 34.18 6.57
N ARG A 118 -25.82 33.76 7.26
CA ARG A 118 -25.81 32.59 8.17
C ARG A 118 -25.92 31.30 7.37
N TRP A 119 -26.81 31.21 6.38
CA TRP A 119 -26.94 30.03 5.52
C TRP A 119 -25.67 29.74 4.72
N LEU A 120 -25.05 30.77 4.14
CA LEU A 120 -23.75 30.62 3.46
C LEU A 120 -22.64 30.13 4.42
N ALA A 121 -22.68 30.56 5.68
CA ALA A 121 -21.73 30.08 6.68
C ALA A 121 -21.98 28.62 7.07
N VAL A 122 -23.24 28.20 7.20
CA VAL A 122 -23.60 26.79 7.43
C VAL A 122 -23.14 25.94 6.27
N ALA A 123 -23.47 26.33 5.04
CA ALA A 123 -23.05 25.62 3.83
C ALA A 123 -21.52 25.54 3.71
N GLY A 124 -20.81 26.64 3.98
CA GLY A 124 -19.34 26.65 3.97
C GLY A 124 -18.72 25.76 5.04
N SER A 125 -19.25 25.77 6.27
CA SER A 125 -18.79 24.85 7.33
C SER A 125 -19.08 23.40 6.98
N ALA A 126 -20.26 23.10 6.44
CA ALA A 126 -20.63 21.76 6.00
C ALA A 126 -19.69 21.28 4.86
N GLY A 127 -19.39 22.15 3.89
CA GLY A 127 -18.43 21.85 2.81
C GLY A 127 -17.02 21.57 3.34
N CYS A 128 -16.53 22.37 4.29
CA CYS A 128 -15.21 22.12 4.91
C CYS A 128 -15.19 20.80 5.69
N LEU A 129 -16.23 20.52 6.48
CA LEU A 129 -16.34 19.26 7.22
C LEU A 129 -16.43 18.05 6.29
N ALA A 130 -17.20 18.16 5.20
CA ALA A 130 -17.29 17.11 4.19
C ALA A 130 -15.92 16.86 3.55
N LEU A 131 -15.19 17.91 3.17
CA LEU A 131 -13.84 17.79 2.61
C LEU A 131 -12.87 17.15 3.61
N ILE A 132 -12.90 17.57 4.89
CA ILE A 132 -12.07 16.97 5.94
C ILE A 132 -12.43 15.48 6.11
N ALA A 133 -13.71 15.13 6.10
CA ALA A 133 -14.17 13.75 6.24
C ALA A 133 -13.71 12.84 5.09
N THR A 134 -13.48 13.38 3.88
CA THR A 134 -12.92 12.57 2.78
C THR A 134 -11.54 11.98 3.12
N GLY A 135 -10.77 12.61 4.00
CA GLY A 135 -9.45 12.11 4.38
C GLY A 135 -9.48 10.79 5.15
N PRO A 136 -10.15 10.71 6.32
CA PRO A 136 -10.35 9.45 7.03
C PRO A 136 -11.06 8.37 6.19
N VAL A 137 -12.02 8.76 5.34
CA VAL A 137 -12.68 7.83 4.42
C VAL A 137 -11.69 7.28 3.39
N ALA A 138 -10.85 8.12 2.81
CA ALA A 138 -9.79 7.70 1.90
C ALA A 138 -8.73 6.82 2.60
N ALA A 139 -8.40 7.11 3.87
CA ALA A 139 -7.49 6.30 4.67
C ALA A 139 -8.07 4.92 5.01
N TRP A 140 -9.39 4.84 5.19
CA TRP A 140 -10.10 3.58 5.35
C TRP A 140 -10.19 2.78 4.04
N ALA A 141 -10.48 3.44 2.92
CA ALA A 141 -10.62 2.79 1.60
C ALA A 141 -9.27 2.35 1.01
N PHE A 142 -8.20 3.12 1.27
CA PHE A 142 -6.84 2.86 0.79
C PHE A 142 -5.87 2.88 1.98
N PRO A 143 -5.92 1.88 2.86
CA PRO A 143 -5.08 1.83 4.05
C PRO A 143 -3.63 1.50 3.70
N VAL A 144 -2.72 1.69 4.66
CA VAL A 144 -1.40 1.05 4.61
C VAL A 144 -1.59 -0.40 5.05
N PRO A 145 -1.31 -1.40 4.21
CA PRO A 145 -1.45 -2.79 4.59
C PRO A 145 -0.64 -3.16 5.84
N GLN A 146 -1.29 -3.87 6.77
CA GLN A 146 -0.66 -4.42 7.97
C GLN A 146 -0.80 -5.94 7.95
N PHE A 147 0.33 -6.63 8.02
CA PHE A 147 0.38 -8.09 8.03
C PHE A 147 0.10 -8.64 9.43
N PRO A 148 -0.67 -9.74 9.56
CA PRO A 148 -0.89 -10.41 10.84
C PRO A 148 0.44 -10.96 11.39
N GLU A 149 0.57 -11.09 12.70
CA GLU A 149 1.74 -11.77 13.28
C GLU A 149 1.64 -13.27 12.99
N PRO A 150 2.68 -13.92 12.44
CA PRO A 150 2.65 -15.35 12.21
C PRO A 150 2.52 -16.12 13.52
N SER A 151 1.73 -17.18 13.54
CA SER A 151 1.41 -17.91 14.78
C SER A 151 2.37 -19.04 15.12
N GLY A 152 3.20 -19.45 14.16
CA GLY A 152 4.14 -20.56 14.31
C GLY A 152 5.37 -20.24 15.18
N PRO A 153 6.13 -21.28 15.57
CA PRO A 153 7.26 -21.13 16.48
C PRO A 153 8.51 -20.50 15.84
N PHE A 154 8.60 -20.48 14.51
CA PHE A 154 9.77 -19.93 13.81
C PHE A 154 9.56 -18.45 13.48
N ALA A 155 10.63 -17.67 13.60
CA ALA A 155 10.68 -16.38 12.91
C ALA A 155 10.71 -16.62 11.39
N VAL A 156 10.39 -15.60 10.59
CA VAL A 156 10.36 -15.74 9.14
C VAL A 156 11.50 -14.96 8.49
N GLY A 157 12.32 -15.66 7.71
CA GLY A 157 13.28 -15.06 6.80
C GLY A 157 12.69 -14.94 5.40
N THR A 158 13.14 -13.95 4.63
CA THR A 158 12.79 -13.85 3.21
C THR A 158 13.97 -13.42 2.37
N ARG A 159 14.01 -13.86 1.12
CA ARG A 159 14.96 -13.38 0.12
C ARG A 159 14.39 -13.51 -1.28
N VAL A 160 14.99 -12.80 -2.23
CA VAL A 160 14.58 -12.84 -3.63
C VAL A 160 15.74 -13.40 -4.45
N VAL A 161 15.43 -14.30 -5.38
CA VAL A 161 16.37 -14.93 -6.30
C VAL A 161 15.85 -14.80 -7.73
N GLN A 162 16.76 -14.75 -8.70
CA GLN A 162 16.44 -14.72 -10.11
C GLN A 162 17.10 -15.92 -10.79
N TRP A 163 16.34 -16.61 -11.63
CA TRP A 163 16.86 -17.73 -12.42
C TRP A 163 16.39 -17.63 -13.87
N THR A 164 17.32 -17.94 -14.78
CA THR A 164 17.06 -18.02 -16.21
C THR A 164 17.08 -19.48 -16.65
N ASP A 165 16.02 -19.89 -17.32
CA ASP A 165 15.91 -21.21 -17.94
C ASP A 165 16.61 -21.19 -19.30
N ALA A 166 17.84 -21.72 -19.34
CA ALA A 166 18.63 -21.75 -20.58
C ALA A 166 18.01 -22.63 -21.68
N ALA A 167 17.11 -23.56 -21.32
CA ALA A 167 16.49 -24.50 -22.26
C ALA A 167 15.16 -23.97 -22.82
N ARG A 168 14.48 -23.03 -22.14
CA ARG A 168 13.20 -22.49 -22.59
C ARG A 168 13.34 -21.11 -23.24
N PRO A 169 12.91 -20.94 -24.50
CA PRO A 169 12.83 -19.62 -25.12
C PRO A 169 11.76 -18.76 -24.44
N GLU A 170 11.95 -17.44 -24.47
CA GLU A 170 10.88 -16.51 -24.13
C GLU A 170 9.94 -16.34 -25.32
N THR A 171 8.64 -16.54 -25.10
CA THR A 171 7.62 -16.57 -26.17
C THR A 171 6.93 -15.23 -26.39
N PHE A 172 7.11 -14.29 -25.45
CA PHE A 172 6.55 -12.94 -25.54
C PHE A 172 7.46 -11.95 -26.29
N THR A 173 8.67 -12.36 -26.68
CA THR A 173 9.62 -11.52 -27.42
C THR A 173 9.93 -12.12 -28.80
N PRO A 174 10.27 -11.29 -29.80
CA PRO A 174 10.67 -11.77 -31.11
C PRO A 174 12.14 -12.22 -31.17
N ASP A 175 12.90 -12.05 -30.08
CA ASP A 175 14.32 -12.38 -30.02
C ASP A 175 14.50 -13.89 -29.79
N PRO A 176 15.06 -14.64 -30.76
CA PRO A 176 15.22 -16.09 -30.63
C PRO A 176 16.27 -16.49 -29.58
N ASP A 177 17.11 -15.56 -29.13
CA ASP A 177 18.12 -15.78 -28.09
C ASP A 177 17.62 -15.43 -26.69
N ASP A 178 16.42 -14.84 -26.57
CA ASP A 178 15.81 -14.54 -25.27
C ASP A 178 15.38 -15.83 -24.56
N ARG A 179 15.58 -15.85 -23.24
CA ARG A 179 15.39 -17.03 -22.39
C ARG A 179 14.54 -16.67 -21.20
N ARG A 180 13.64 -17.58 -20.84
CA ARG A 180 12.66 -17.36 -19.79
C ARG A 180 13.35 -17.10 -18.45
N THR A 181 13.18 -15.91 -17.89
CA THR A 181 13.83 -15.49 -16.63
C THR A 181 12.80 -15.15 -15.56
N VAL A 182 12.69 -15.99 -14.54
CA VAL A 182 11.73 -15.81 -13.44
C VAL A 182 12.38 -15.20 -12.21
N VAL A 183 11.60 -14.43 -11.45
CA VAL A 183 12.00 -13.88 -10.14
C VAL A 183 11.17 -14.57 -9.07
N VAL A 184 11.84 -15.09 -8.04
CA VAL A 184 11.22 -15.88 -6.99
C VAL A 184 11.47 -15.21 -5.65
N GLN A 185 10.42 -15.07 -4.84
CA GLN A 185 10.55 -14.70 -3.45
C GLN A 185 10.39 -15.94 -2.56
N LEU A 186 11.41 -16.16 -1.74
CA LEU A 186 11.46 -17.22 -0.76
C LEU A 186 11.04 -16.68 0.60
N TRP A 187 10.22 -17.44 1.32
CA TRP A 187 10.02 -17.31 2.76
C TRP A 187 10.42 -18.63 3.41
N TYR A 188 11.14 -18.57 4.52
CA TYR A 188 11.67 -19.76 5.16
C TYR A 188 11.74 -19.61 6.68
N PRO A 189 11.76 -20.71 7.43
CA PRO A 189 11.91 -20.68 8.88
C PRO A 189 13.29 -20.12 9.25
N ALA A 190 13.30 -19.08 10.08
CA ALA A 190 14.49 -18.36 10.50
C ALA A 190 14.68 -18.39 12.01
N ARG A 191 15.91 -18.13 12.44
CA ARG A 191 16.24 -17.91 13.86
C ARG A 191 15.49 -16.69 14.38
N PRO A 192 15.15 -16.65 15.69
CA PRO A 192 14.59 -15.46 16.31
C PRO A 192 15.46 -14.23 16.03
N VAL A 193 14.82 -13.19 15.51
CA VAL A 193 15.45 -11.90 15.22
C VAL A 193 15.14 -10.90 16.33
N PRO A 194 16.04 -9.96 16.63
CA PRO A 194 15.76 -8.89 17.59
C PRO A 194 14.48 -8.10 17.23
N SER A 195 13.75 -7.63 18.23
CA SER A 195 12.45 -6.94 18.04
C SER A 195 12.52 -5.67 17.18
N GLY A 196 13.71 -5.08 17.00
CA GLY A 196 13.95 -3.91 16.16
C GLY A 196 14.54 -4.20 14.77
N ALA A 197 14.67 -5.47 14.37
CA ALA A 197 15.19 -5.80 13.05
C ALA A 197 14.29 -5.22 11.93
N PRO A 198 14.86 -4.60 10.89
CA PRO A 198 14.08 -4.01 9.82
C PRO A 198 13.33 -5.11 9.06
N ARG A 199 12.00 -5.01 9.06
CA ARG A 199 11.12 -5.94 8.35
C ARG A 199 11.18 -5.70 6.83
N ALA A 200 11.00 -6.75 6.06
CA ALA A 200 11.03 -6.71 4.60
C ALA A 200 9.89 -5.84 4.05
N ARG A 201 10.18 -5.13 2.94
CA ARG A 201 9.17 -4.35 2.22
C ARG A 201 8.11 -5.29 1.64
N TYR A 202 6.86 -4.84 1.62
CA TYR A 202 5.78 -5.63 1.03
C TYR A 202 5.94 -5.75 -0.49
N LEU A 203 6.22 -4.64 -1.17
CA LEU A 203 6.43 -4.63 -2.61
C LEU A 203 7.92 -4.46 -2.91
N GLY A 204 8.54 -5.48 -3.50
CA GLY A 204 9.91 -5.40 -4.02
C GLY A 204 11.02 -5.39 -2.96
N ARG A 205 12.27 -5.39 -3.44
CA ARG A 205 13.48 -5.37 -2.62
C ARG A 205 13.85 -3.96 -2.17
N THR A 206 13.62 -2.98 -3.05
CA THR A 206 13.97 -1.58 -2.84
C THR A 206 12.74 -0.69 -2.91
N GLU A 207 12.88 0.57 -2.49
CA GLU A 207 11.80 1.55 -2.65
C GLU A 207 11.45 1.83 -4.10
N GLN A 208 12.45 1.81 -4.99
CA GLN A 208 12.25 2.03 -6.42
C GLN A 208 11.46 0.87 -7.05
N GLU A 209 11.80 -0.37 -6.69
CA GLU A 209 11.05 -1.55 -7.11
C GLU A 209 9.62 -1.50 -6.56
N ALA A 210 9.43 -1.13 -5.29
CA ALA A 210 8.12 -0.99 -4.67
C ALA A 210 7.21 -0.03 -5.47
N ARG A 211 7.73 1.12 -5.88
CA ARG A 211 7.00 2.12 -6.68
C ARG A 211 6.66 1.57 -8.06
N THR A 212 7.63 0.91 -8.72
CA THR A 212 7.48 0.30 -10.04
C THR A 212 6.37 -0.74 -10.06
N VAL A 213 6.38 -1.65 -9.09
CA VAL A 213 5.35 -2.69 -8.90
C VAL A 213 4.00 -2.07 -8.56
N ARG A 214 3.98 -1.06 -7.67
CA ARG A 214 2.77 -0.33 -7.32
C ARG A 214 2.11 0.35 -8.51
N ASP A 215 2.90 1.01 -9.37
CA ASP A 215 2.38 1.65 -10.58
C ASP A 215 1.86 0.61 -11.58
N ALA A 216 2.45 -0.58 -11.61
CA ALA A 216 1.99 -1.72 -12.41
C ALA A 216 0.62 -2.26 -11.97
N LEU A 217 0.48 -2.50 -10.66
CA LEU A 217 -0.76 -2.98 -10.05
C LEU A 217 -1.87 -1.95 -10.23
N ALA A 218 -1.57 -0.67 -10.04
CA ALA A 218 -2.53 0.41 -10.26
C ALA A 218 -2.96 0.49 -11.74
N GLY A 219 -2.02 0.37 -12.68
CA GLY A 219 -2.31 0.33 -14.11
C GLY A 219 -3.22 -0.84 -14.49
N THR A 220 -2.94 -2.03 -13.95
CA THR A 220 -3.78 -3.24 -14.16
C THR A 220 -5.21 -3.04 -13.64
N ALA A 221 -5.36 -2.32 -12.52
CA ALA A 221 -6.66 -1.99 -11.94
C ALA A 221 -7.36 -0.76 -12.56
N GLY A 222 -6.74 -0.07 -13.51
CA GLY A 222 -7.27 1.19 -14.07
C GLY A 222 -7.27 2.36 -13.09
N LEU A 223 -6.40 2.32 -12.09
CA LEU A 223 -6.32 3.30 -11.00
C LEU A 223 -5.06 4.19 -11.11
N PRO A 224 -5.11 5.45 -10.65
CA PRO A 224 -3.91 6.24 -10.45
C PRO A 224 -2.97 5.62 -9.40
N GLY A 225 -1.66 5.57 -9.70
CA GLY A 225 -0.65 4.96 -8.83
C GLY A 225 -0.67 5.45 -7.39
N PHE A 226 -0.87 6.75 -7.14
CA PHE A 226 -0.84 7.31 -5.79
C PHE A 226 -1.88 6.67 -4.84
N LEU A 227 -3.00 6.14 -5.34
CA LEU A 227 -4.00 5.45 -4.52
C LEU A 227 -3.41 4.24 -3.79
N LEU A 228 -2.40 3.59 -4.38
CA LEU A 228 -1.71 2.42 -3.82
C LEU A 228 -0.39 2.74 -3.10
N ASP A 229 -0.10 4.02 -2.83
CA ASP A 229 1.10 4.43 -2.05
C ASP A 229 1.24 3.68 -0.72
N GLY A 230 0.12 3.32 -0.09
CA GLY A 230 0.10 2.55 1.15
C GLY A 230 0.86 1.23 1.04
N ALA A 231 0.76 0.52 -0.10
CA ALA A 231 1.45 -0.74 -0.32
C ALA A 231 2.98 -0.60 -0.36
N THR A 232 3.50 0.54 -0.83
CA THR A 232 4.96 0.82 -0.82
C THR A 232 5.51 1.10 0.58
N ARG A 233 4.64 1.60 1.48
CA ARG A 233 4.97 1.88 2.87
C ARG A 233 4.82 0.64 3.75
N ALA A 234 4.02 -0.33 3.33
CA ALA A 234 3.79 -1.56 4.06
C ALA A 234 5.09 -2.36 4.26
N ARG A 235 5.15 -3.03 5.40
CA ARG A 235 6.20 -3.97 5.79
C ARG A 235 5.55 -5.28 6.18
N SER A 236 6.13 -6.36 5.69
CA SER A 236 5.75 -7.72 6.04
C SER A 236 6.29 -8.08 7.44
N ARG A 237 6.15 -9.34 7.88
CA ARG A 237 6.71 -9.80 9.16
C ARG A 237 8.06 -10.49 8.99
N ALA A 238 8.46 -10.83 7.77
CA ALA A 238 9.74 -11.42 7.46
C ALA A 238 10.89 -10.42 7.58
N VAL A 239 12.09 -10.94 7.80
CA VAL A 239 13.35 -10.18 7.76
C VAL A 239 14.18 -10.65 6.56
N CYS A 240 14.68 -9.71 5.77
CA CYS A 240 15.52 -10.00 4.62
C CYS A 240 16.79 -10.75 5.06
N ASP A 241 17.08 -11.86 4.40
CA ASP A 241 18.30 -12.66 4.59
C ASP A 241 18.56 -13.06 6.05
N ALA A 242 17.48 -13.23 6.83
CA ALA A 242 17.59 -13.69 8.21
C ALA A 242 18.26 -15.08 8.25
N PRO A 243 19.11 -15.39 9.26
CA PRO A 243 19.72 -16.71 9.39
C PRO A 243 18.65 -17.80 9.46
N VAL A 244 18.81 -18.85 8.66
CA VAL A 244 17.91 -20.01 8.63
C VAL A 244 17.87 -20.67 10.01
N ALA A 245 16.69 -21.12 10.43
CA ALA A 245 16.50 -21.76 11.73
C ALA A 245 17.39 -23.01 11.88
N ASP A 246 18.01 -23.19 13.05
CA ASP A 246 18.83 -24.39 13.31
C ASP A 246 17.98 -25.64 13.53
N GLY A 247 16.86 -25.47 14.25
CA GLY A 247 15.86 -26.51 14.50
C GLY A 247 14.87 -26.71 13.34
N GLY A 248 14.15 -27.84 13.35
CA GLY A 248 13.10 -28.16 12.36
C GLY A 248 13.54 -29.04 11.20
N GLY A 249 14.84 -29.36 11.07
CA GLY A 249 15.34 -30.26 10.03
C GLY A 249 15.26 -29.65 8.62
N ARG A 250 14.99 -30.49 7.62
CA ARG A 250 14.74 -30.06 6.24
C ARG A 250 13.27 -29.64 6.09
N PHE A 251 13.04 -28.48 5.49
CA PHE A 251 11.73 -27.85 5.41
C PHE A 251 10.98 -28.29 4.14
N PRO A 252 9.76 -28.84 4.25
CA PRO A 252 8.91 -29.10 3.09
C PRO A 252 8.67 -27.83 2.26
N LEU A 253 8.50 -28.00 0.96
CA LEU A 253 8.36 -26.91 0.02
C LEU A 253 6.90 -26.64 -0.35
N VAL A 254 6.57 -25.36 -0.52
CA VAL A 254 5.32 -24.91 -1.14
C VAL A 254 5.64 -23.88 -2.21
N LEU A 255 5.44 -24.22 -3.48
CA LEU A 255 5.54 -23.24 -4.57
C LEU A 255 4.21 -22.50 -4.74
N PHE A 256 4.26 -21.23 -5.08
CA PHE A 256 3.07 -20.39 -5.24
C PHE A 256 3.08 -19.58 -6.54
N SER A 257 2.01 -19.69 -7.34
CA SER A 257 1.77 -18.85 -8.51
C SER A 257 0.67 -17.80 -8.23
N PRO A 258 0.94 -16.49 -8.45
CA PRO A 258 -0.05 -15.43 -8.24
C PRO A 258 -1.15 -15.45 -9.31
N GLY A 259 -2.16 -14.58 -9.20
CA GLY A 259 -3.17 -14.43 -10.26
C GLY A 259 -2.61 -13.83 -11.55
N SER A 260 -3.44 -13.77 -12.60
CA SER A 260 -3.16 -12.97 -13.80
C SER A 260 -2.90 -11.51 -13.42
N GLY A 261 -1.80 -10.92 -13.89
CA GLY A 261 -1.40 -9.57 -13.46
C GLY A 261 -1.01 -9.46 -11.97
N GLY A 262 -0.95 -10.56 -11.24
CA GLY A 262 -0.50 -10.60 -9.85
C GLY A 262 1.02 -10.47 -9.73
N VAL A 263 1.51 -10.50 -8.49
CA VAL A 263 2.94 -10.42 -8.17
C VAL A 263 3.32 -11.45 -7.12
N ARG A 264 4.60 -11.82 -7.03
CA ARG A 264 5.12 -12.81 -6.08
C ARG A 264 4.75 -12.54 -4.63
N THR A 265 4.49 -11.28 -4.26
CA THR A 265 4.10 -10.89 -2.89
C THR A 265 2.59 -10.90 -2.64
N GLN A 266 1.76 -11.29 -3.61
CA GLN A 266 0.30 -11.26 -3.49
C GLN A 266 -0.23 -11.98 -2.24
N ASN A 267 0.40 -13.10 -1.85
CA ASN A 267 -0.01 -13.95 -0.73
C ASN A 267 0.99 -13.95 0.44
N THR A 268 1.69 -12.83 0.69
CA THR A 268 2.74 -12.75 1.72
C THR A 268 2.27 -13.18 3.12
N ALA A 269 1.08 -12.79 3.59
CA ALA A 269 0.60 -13.20 4.92
C ALA A 269 0.50 -14.74 5.06
N TRP A 270 0.02 -15.41 4.00
CA TRP A 270 -0.09 -16.86 3.95
C TRP A 270 1.29 -17.53 3.86
N ALA A 271 2.19 -16.99 3.05
CA ALA A 271 3.55 -17.49 2.92
C ALA A 271 4.33 -17.36 4.25
N GLU A 272 4.17 -16.26 4.97
CA GLU A 272 4.78 -16.04 6.28
C GLU A 272 4.20 -16.97 7.35
N GLU A 273 2.89 -17.20 7.33
CA GLU A 273 2.26 -18.15 8.24
C GLU A 273 2.84 -19.56 8.03
N LEU A 274 2.86 -20.06 6.79
CA LEU A 274 3.46 -21.36 6.47
C LEU A 274 4.94 -21.43 6.87
N ALA A 275 5.72 -20.38 6.58
CA ALA A 275 7.11 -20.33 6.97
C ALA A 275 7.32 -20.36 8.49
N SER A 276 6.44 -19.70 9.26
CA SER A 276 6.48 -19.76 10.72
C SER A 276 6.20 -21.16 11.28
N HIS A 277 5.50 -22.02 10.50
CA HIS A 277 5.20 -23.41 10.85
C HIS A 277 6.18 -24.44 10.27
N GLY A 278 7.30 -24.01 9.68
CA GLY A 278 8.36 -24.92 9.25
C GLY A 278 8.33 -25.32 7.78
N TYR A 279 7.62 -24.58 6.92
CA TYR A 279 7.66 -24.75 5.46
C TYR A 279 8.59 -23.73 4.82
N ALA A 280 9.23 -24.07 3.71
CA ALA A 280 9.82 -23.07 2.83
C ALA A 280 8.86 -22.80 1.66
N VAL A 281 8.54 -21.53 1.45
CA VAL A 281 7.57 -21.08 0.44
C VAL A 281 8.30 -20.32 -0.66
N ALA A 282 8.03 -20.65 -1.93
CA ALA A 282 8.62 -20.00 -3.09
C ALA A 282 7.51 -19.43 -3.99
N ALA A 283 7.32 -18.11 -3.98
CA ALA A 283 6.35 -17.44 -4.85
C ALA A 283 7.01 -16.81 -6.07
N LEU A 284 6.37 -16.92 -7.22
CA LEU A 284 6.93 -16.53 -8.51
C LEU A 284 6.34 -15.21 -9.02
N ASP A 285 7.18 -14.41 -9.66
CA ASP A 285 6.76 -13.46 -10.68
C ASP A 285 6.92 -14.14 -12.05
N HIS A 286 5.85 -14.17 -12.84
CA HIS A 286 5.85 -14.73 -14.18
C HIS A 286 6.04 -13.58 -15.19
N PRO A 287 7.18 -13.48 -15.89
CA PRO A 287 7.42 -12.36 -16.81
C PRO A 287 6.37 -12.33 -17.92
N TYR A 288 6.03 -11.11 -18.35
CA TYR A 288 4.98 -10.77 -19.30
C TYR A 288 3.54 -11.08 -18.87
N ASP A 289 3.32 -11.70 -17.71
CA ASP A 289 1.99 -11.90 -17.15
C ASP A 289 1.80 -11.09 -15.86
N SER A 290 2.72 -11.27 -14.89
CA SER A 290 2.75 -10.48 -13.67
C SER A 290 2.79 -8.98 -13.96
N ALA A 291 2.12 -8.16 -13.13
CA ALA A 291 1.98 -6.72 -13.41
C ALA A 291 3.35 -6.05 -13.68
N ALA A 292 4.36 -6.38 -12.88
CA ALA A 292 5.74 -6.05 -13.15
C ALA A 292 6.70 -7.09 -12.57
N VAL A 293 7.73 -7.44 -13.34
CA VAL A 293 8.86 -8.25 -12.92
C VAL A 293 10.11 -7.40 -13.04
N VAL A 294 10.75 -7.10 -11.91
CA VAL A 294 11.97 -6.29 -11.88
C VAL A 294 13.16 -7.21 -11.71
N LEU A 295 14.02 -7.25 -12.73
CA LEU A 295 15.20 -8.09 -12.78
C LEU A 295 16.37 -7.51 -11.96
N ASP A 296 17.38 -8.32 -11.69
CA ASP A 296 18.61 -7.94 -10.97
C ASP A 296 19.41 -6.84 -11.68
N ASP A 297 19.34 -6.80 -13.01
CA ASP A 297 19.98 -5.77 -13.85
C ASP A 297 19.18 -4.45 -13.90
N GLY A 298 18.04 -4.37 -13.19
CA GLY A 298 17.17 -3.20 -13.12
C GLY A 298 16.16 -3.09 -14.26
N ARG A 299 16.17 -3.98 -15.27
CA ARG A 299 15.12 -4.03 -16.28
C ARG A 299 13.78 -4.40 -15.64
N THR A 300 12.71 -3.81 -16.15
CA THR A 300 11.34 -4.11 -15.73
C THR A 300 10.57 -4.69 -16.89
N ILE A 301 10.12 -5.94 -16.74
CA ILE A 301 9.18 -6.59 -17.66
C ILE A 301 7.77 -6.28 -17.17
N ARG A 302 6.89 -5.80 -18.05
CA ARG A 302 5.48 -5.50 -17.74
C ARG A 302 4.59 -6.57 -18.34
N SER A 303 3.38 -6.69 -17.77
CA SER A 303 2.35 -7.55 -18.35
C SER A 303 2.08 -7.18 -19.81
N ALA A 304 2.03 -8.21 -20.66
CA ALA A 304 1.64 -8.15 -22.07
C ALA A 304 0.44 -9.08 -22.35
N THR A 305 -0.11 -9.73 -21.31
CA THR A 305 -1.34 -10.50 -21.42
C THR A 305 -2.53 -9.56 -21.51
N ALA A 306 -3.42 -9.80 -22.47
CA ALA A 306 -4.60 -8.97 -22.70
C ALA A 306 -5.74 -9.81 -23.28
N SER A 307 -6.97 -9.51 -22.88
CA SER A 307 -8.17 -10.07 -23.51
C SER A 307 -8.30 -9.52 -24.92
N THR A 308 -8.59 -10.41 -25.86
CA THR A 308 -8.89 -10.09 -27.26
C THR A 308 -10.33 -9.63 -27.44
N GLY A 309 -11.20 -9.88 -26.44
CA GLY A 309 -12.64 -9.65 -26.50
C GLY A 309 -13.42 -10.78 -27.20
N ASP A 310 -12.72 -11.75 -27.77
CA ASP A 310 -13.29 -13.00 -28.29
C ASP A 310 -13.11 -14.10 -27.23
N ARG A 311 -14.22 -14.72 -26.83
CA ARG A 311 -14.22 -15.71 -25.74
C ARG A 311 -13.40 -16.96 -26.09
N ASP A 312 -13.52 -17.45 -27.31
CA ASP A 312 -12.87 -18.71 -27.71
C ASP A 312 -11.37 -18.48 -27.87
N ALA A 313 -10.97 -17.32 -28.42
CA ALA A 313 -9.56 -16.93 -28.49
C ALA A 313 -8.96 -16.70 -27.10
N ASP A 314 -9.69 -16.05 -26.19
CA ASP A 314 -9.25 -15.82 -24.81
C ASP A 314 -9.12 -17.12 -24.01
N GLU A 315 -9.96 -18.12 -24.29
CA GLU A 315 -9.85 -19.44 -23.67
C GLU A 315 -8.57 -20.18 -24.10
N VAL A 316 -8.19 -20.08 -25.38
CA VAL A 316 -6.91 -20.62 -25.88
C VAL A 316 -5.73 -19.90 -25.24
N LEU A 317 -5.75 -18.55 -25.21
CA LEU A 317 -4.69 -17.76 -24.59
C LEU A 317 -4.54 -18.07 -23.09
N ALA A 318 -5.66 -18.22 -22.37
CA ALA A 318 -5.65 -18.58 -20.96
C ALA A 318 -5.02 -19.96 -20.72
N ALA A 319 -5.32 -20.94 -21.58
CA ALA A 319 -4.68 -22.25 -21.51
C ALA A 319 -3.17 -22.16 -21.78
N ASP A 320 -2.74 -21.40 -22.79
CA ASP A 320 -1.33 -21.21 -23.12
C ASP A 320 -0.56 -20.52 -21.98
N TRP A 321 -1.09 -19.44 -21.42
CA TRP A 321 -0.46 -18.74 -20.30
C TRP A 321 -0.42 -19.61 -19.04
N THR A 322 -1.45 -20.43 -18.80
CA THR A 322 -1.48 -21.41 -17.71
C THR A 322 -0.36 -22.45 -17.89
N ALA A 323 -0.16 -22.96 -19.11
CA ALA A 323 0.91 -23.90 -19.42
C ALA A 323 2.31 -23.29 -19.20
N ILE A 324 2.52 -22.02 -19.61
CA ILE A 324 3.77 -21.30 -19.35
C ILE A 324 4.03 -21.18 -17.84
N ARG A 325 3.01 -20.81 -17.05
CA ARG A 325 3.11 -20.71 -15.59
C ARG A 325 3.41 -22.06 -14.94
N ALA A 326 2.78 -23.14 -15.42
CA ALA A 326 3.04 -24.49 -14.94
C ALA A 326 4.50 -24.92 -15.20
N ALA A 327 5.03 -24.61 -16.39
CA ALA A 327 6.44 -24.84 -16.72
C ALA A 327 7.39 -24.00 -15.86
N ASP A 328 7.04 -22.74 -15.56
CA ASP A 328 7.82 -21.90 -14.65
C ASP A 328 7.89 -22.49 -13.23
N LEU A 329 6.80 -23.09 -12.73
CA LEU A 329 6.76 -23.77 -11.43
C LEU A 329 7.68 -25.01 -11.40
N GLY A 330 7.65 -25.84 -12.45
CA GLY A 330 8.55 -26.98 -12.59
C GLY A 330 10.02 -26.57 -12.66
N PHE A 331 10.32 -25.54 -13.45
CA PHE A 331 11.68 -24.98 -13.53
C PHE A 331 12.18 -24.47 -12.18
N VAL A 332 11.34 -23.75 -11.42
CA VAL A 332 11.72 -23.28 -10.08
C VAL A 332 11.98 -24.44 -9.12
N LEU A 333 11.22 -25.53 -9.21
CA LEU A 333 11.48 -26.74 -8.43
C LEU A 333 12.86 -27.33 -8.76
N ASP A 334 13.25 -27.41 -10.04
CA ASP A 334 14.60 -27.85 -10.44
C ASP A 334 15.70 -26.98 -9.81
N ARG A 335 15.50 -25.65 -9.82
CA ARG A 335 16.46 -24.72 -9.23
C ARG A 335 16.55 -24.86 -7.71
N LEU A 336 15.44 -25.17 -7.03
CA LEU A 336 15.41 -25.42 -5.58
C LEU A 336 16.06 -26.77 -5.22
N GLU A 337 15.92 -27.80 -6.05
CA GLU A 337 16.65 -29.06 -5.91
C GLU A 337 18.15 -28.88 -6.07
N GLY A 338 18.58 -28.10 -7.07
CA GLY A 338 19.98 -27.73 -7.24
C GLY A 338 20.50 -26.93 -6.03
N LEU A 339 19.67 -26.04 -5.48
CA LEU A 339 20.01 -25.28 -4.26
C LEU A 339 20.23 -26.20 -3.08
N ASP A 340 19.30 -27.10 -2.82
CA ASP A 340 19.44 -28.05 -1.72
C ASP A 340 20.68 -28.93 -1.85
N ARG A 341 21.01 -29.35 -3.09
CA ARG A 341 22.23 -30.13 -3.40
C ARG A 341 23.53 -29.33 -3.36
N GLY A 342 23.48 -28.02 -3.15
CA GLY A 342 24.66 -27.16 -3.02
C GLY A 342 25.25 -26.69 -4.35
N GLU A 343 24.46 -26.62 -5.42
CA GLU A 343 24.89 -26.07 -6.72
C GLU A 343 25.18 -24.56 -6.66
N TYR A 344 24.77 -23.87 -5.58
CA TYR A 344 25.02 -22.45 -5.34
C TYR A 344 25.90 -22.31 -4.08
N PRO A 345 27.22 -22.19 -4.26
CA PRO A 345 28.15 -22.16 -3.14
C PRO A 345 27.83 -21.04 -2.13
N GLY A 346 27.76 -21.39 -0.85
CA GLY A 346 27.52 -20.45 0.23
C GLY A 346 26.05 -20.05 0.44
N ASP A 347 25.11 -20.65 -0.28
CA ASP A 347 23.69 -20.37 -0.05
C ASP A 347 23.22 -20.92 1.31
N PRO A 348 22.62 -20.09 2.18
CA PRO A 348 22.20 -20.51 3.52
C PRO A 348 21.10 -21.58 3.54
N LEU A 349 20.37 -21.77 2.43
CA LEU A 349 19.35 -22.81 2.31
C LEU A 349 19.90 -24.16 1.79
N THR A 350 21.20 -24.25 1.52
CA THR A 350 21.85 -25.50 1.10
C THR A 350 21.63 -26.61 2.15
N GLY A 351 21.13 -27.76 1.70
CA GLY A 351 20.80 -28.91 2.57
C GLY A 351 19.66 -28.67 3.56
N ARG A 352 18.89 -27.58 3.40
CA ARG A 352 17.78 -27.21 4.29
C ARG A 352 16.40 -27.45 3.70
N LEU A 353 16.28 -27.75 2.41
CA LEU A 353 15.00 -27.90 1.74
C LEU A 353 14.66 -29.38 1.58
N ASP A 354 13.42 -29.77 1.85
CA ASP A 354 12.93 -31.12 1.60
C ASP A 354 12.13 -31.15 0.30
N THR A 355 12.85 -31.22 -0.82
CA THR A 355 12.25 -31.21 -2.17
C THR A 355 11.44 -32.47 -2.48
N GLY A 356 11.61 -33.54 -1.70
CA GLY A 356 10.76 -34.74 -1.77
C GLY A 356 9.37 -34.56 -1.16
N ARG A 357 9.16 -33.47 -0.39
CA ARG A 357 7.86 -33.08 0.18
C ARG A 357 7.49 -31.69 -0.34
N THR A 358 7.10 -31.65 -1.60
CA THR A 358 6.75 -30.41 -2.30
C THR A 358 5.27 -30.35 -2.62
N ALA A 359 4.61 -29.25 -2.26
CA ALA A 359 3.28 -28.89 -2.72
C ALA A 359 3.35 -27.69 -3.67
N VAL A 360 2.33 -27.52 -4.49
CA VAL A 360 2.14 -26.36 -5.36
C VAL A 360 0.79 -25.72 -5.10
N ALA A 361 0.75 -24.40 -5.09
CA ALA A 361 -0.46 -23.64 -4.85
C ALA A 361 -0.54 -22.46 -5.81
N GLY A 362 -1.74 -21.91 -5.98
CA GLY A 362 -1.87 -20.64 -6.66
C GLY A 362 -3.24 -20.04 -6.55
N HIS A 363 -3.36 -18.77 -6.95
CA HIS A 363 -4.60 -18.02 -6.91
C HIS A 363 -5.10 -17.69 -8.31
N SER A 364 -6.40 -17.84 -8.56
CA SER A 364 -7.00 -17.56 -9.87
C SER A 364 -6.27 -18.34 -10.98
N MET A 365 -5.79 -17.70 -12.06
CA MET A 365 -4.98 -18.37 -13.09
C MET A 365 -3.75 -19.12 -12.53
N GLY A 366 -3.17 -18.64 -11.43
CA GLY A 366 -2.10 -19.36 -10.74
C GLY A 366 -2.55 -20.68 -10.11
N GLY A 367 -3.81 -20.79 -9.69
CA GLY A 367 -4.40 -22.03 -9.17
C GLY A 367 -4.58 -23.07 -10.27
N ALA A 368 -5.05 -22.65 -11.45
CA ALA A 368 -5.07 -23.48 -12.64
C ALA A 368 -3.66 -23.98 -13.02
N ALA A 369 -2.67 -23.08 -12.96
CA ALA A 369 -1.27 -23.41 -13.23
C ALA A 369 -0.69 -24.39 -12.19
N ALA A 370 -1.10 -24.28 -10.92
CA ALA A 370 -0.70 -25.21 -9.86
C ALA A 370 -1.24 -26.63 -10.13
N LEU A 371 -2.51 -26.75 -10.51
CA LEU A 371 -3.11 -28.04 -10.88
C LEU A 371 -2.41 -28.63 -12.11
N GLN A 372 -2.16 -27.81 -13.13
CA GLN A 372 -1.47 -28.25 -14.35
C GLN A 372 -0.02 -28.66 -14.08
N ALA A 373 0.72 -27.93 -13.24
CA ALA A 373 2.07 -28.29 -12.83
C ALA A 373 2.11 -29.66 -12.13
N ALA A 374 1.20 -29.88 -11.17
CA ALA A 374 1.11 -31.17 -10.47
C ALA A 374 0.71 -32.33 -11.38
N ARG A 375 -0.05 -32.06 -12.45
CA ARG A 375 -0.37 -33.07 -13.47
C ARG A 375 0.86 -33.49 -14.29
N HIS A 376 1.73 -32.55 -14.62
CA HIS A 376 2.89 -32.80 -15.48
C HIS A 376 4.15 -33.21 -14.73
N ASP A 377 4.24 -32.88 -13.45
CA ASP A 377 5.41 -33.13 -12.61
C ASP A 377 5.02 -33.84 -11.32
N ALA A 378 5.30 -35.15 -11.28
CA ALA A 378 4.95 -36.03 -10.16
C ALA A 378 5.71 -35.72 -8.86
N ARG A 379 6.69 -34.81 -8.89
CA ARG A 379 7.38 -34.34 -7.67
C ARG A 379 6.48 -33.47 -6.79
N PHE A 380 5.44 -32.85 -7.35
CA PHE A 380 4.41 -32.17 -6.57
C PHE A 380 3.47 -33.20 -5.93
N ALA A 381 3.64 -33.42 -4.63
CA ALA A 381 2.84 -34.37 -3.85
C ALA A 381 1.41 -33.87 -3.55
N ALA A 382 1.18 -32.56 -3.65
CA ALA A 382 -0.13 -31.94 -3.43
C ALA A 382 -0.28 -30.65 -4.26
N ALA A 383 -1.52 -30.33 -4.64
CA ALA A 383 -1.86 -29.10 -5.34
C ALA A 383 -3.02 -28.37 -4.62
N LEU A 384 -2.95 -27.04 -4.54
CA LEU A 384 -3.98 -26.18 -3.96
C LEU A 384 -4.41 -25.11 -4.97
N ASP A 385 -5.68 -25.16 -5.36
CA ASP A 385 -6.30 -24.15 -6.20
C ASP A 385 -7.11 -23.16 -5.34
N LEU A 386 -6.68 -21.89 -5.32
CA LEU A 386 -7.37 -20.81 -4.63
C LEU A 386 -8.17 -19.98 -5.64
N ASP A 387 -9.39 -20.41 -5.92
CA ASP A 387 -10.37 -19.70 -6.78
C ASP A 387 -9.92 -19.57 -8.25
N GLY A 388 -9.17 -20.56 -8.75
CA GLY A 388 -8.81 -20.73 -10.14
C GLY A 388 -9.83 -21.51 -10.93
N PHE A 389 -9.87 -21.24 -12.23
CA PHE A 389 -10.62 -22.04 -13.19
C PHE A 389 -9.63 -22.94 -13.93
N PRO A 390 -9.69 -24.28 -13.78
CA PRO A 390 -8.80 -25.18 -14.50
C PRO A 390 -8.97 -25.04 -16.02
N HIS A 391 -7.87 -25.01 -16.75
CA HIS A 391 -7.87 -24.99 -18.21
C HIS A 391 -7.35 -26.31 -18.77
N GLY A 392 -7.99 -26.82 -19.82
CA GLY A 392 -7.68 -28.11 -20.45
C GLY A 392 -8.49 -29.31 -19.91
N PRO A 393 -8.37 -30.50 -20.53
CA PRO A 393 -9.11 -31.72 -20.14
C PRO A 393 -8.57 -32.40 -18.89
#